data_AF-A0A0W7WZ41-F1
#
_entry.id   AF-A0A0W7WZ41-F1
#
_cell.length_a   1.000
_cell.length_b   1.000
_cell.length_c   1.000
_cell.angle_alpha   90.00
_cell.angle_beta   90.00
_cell.angle_gamma   90.00
#
_symmetry.space_group_name_H-M   'P 1'
#
loop_
_entity.id
_entity.type
_entity.pdbx_description
1 polymer ?
#
loop_
_entity_poly.entity_id
_entity_poly.type
_entity_poly.pdbx_seq_one_letter_code
_entity_poly.pdbx_strand_id
1 'polypeptide(L)'
;MVDPEQTSTATAATTEAAADTPAHLDPAASPAHPDRRLVLIDADVAAARTAHSLPYQTFFVQRPGSPVQDLVDDHSGYYTVEFTHEQEHGYEQEQEHGYGHEHDPAPKEFADFVDQVLRPLSPMAVVGLSPAGQRAAAVANSLLGTGGIPAEDLERLTRPAPSVTPASAPTGLLGSAGTPTAKPGALFINHHSYSHFHRDGRHFLPTSELDVHLVTRNQFHGGVRGLAENPVTQVAMCDPEEEDRWRAACEWTLRNHPVGRVVAVHERAVLLAAEMRSKFGLPGMDFATATLFRDKLRMKEAVRASGAAVVPDFSALDTPDDLLNVDWSTGRKVIKSRWGLAAKDLFMVDTLDEAREVVAGLDLSGAHYGIEEFVTGRIYHCDSVVRDGEIRFSSVGGYLTDPAGYRPGGIFGTVLVREGELAKRITELSAAVLAALGIKDGTTHLELFHTPADELVFCEVAGRPPGGIIPPVIEWQYGFNIVEAQIRLDAGLDVSLGTRDTQGTDPAAPGGGTCGFIAFYPGGDESRGIPQDRLKELGVVEHIATSGAGNGRGGVRHSTDFLDSYVIKAPDDETLLRRIDDIQDEYRTKDANRR
;
A
#
# COMPACT_ATOMS: atom_id res chain seq x y z
N MET A 1 4.87 -13.40 -84.03
CA MET A 1 3.46 -13.44 -83.57
C MET A 1 3.39 -12.43 -82.44
N VAL A 2 3.17 -11.15 -82.75
CA VAL A 2 1.88 -10.46 -82.99
C VAL A 2 1.17 -10.20 -81.65
N ASP A 3 1.17 -8.92 -81.26
CA ASP A 3 0.26 -8.20 -80.35
C ASP A 3 -1.22 -8.49 -80.73
N PRO A 4 -2.26 -8.40 -79.87
CA PRO A 4 -2.74 -7.07 -79.44
C PRO A 4 -3.57 -6.96 -78.15
N GLU A 5 -3.80 -5.69 -77.79
CA GLU A 5 -4.87 -5.06 -77.00
C GLU A 5 -6.25 -5.74 -76.95
N GLN A 6 -6.99 -5.52 -75.85
CA GLN A 6 -8.39 -5.07 -75.89
C GLN A 6 -8.87 -4.37 -74.60
N THR A 7 -9.04 -3.04 -74.71
CA THR A 7 -10.19 -2.20 -74.28
C THR A 7 -11.24 -2.79 -73.32
N SER A 8 -11.44 -2.19 -72.13
CA SER A 8 -12.43 -1.12 -71.82
C SER A 8 -13.91 -1.55 -71.89
N THR A 9 -14.62 -1.59 -70.74
CA THR A 9 -15.69 -0.63 -70.37
C THR A 9 -16.46 -1.10 -69.13
N ALA A 10 -16.87 -0.11 -68.34
CA ALA A 10 -17.58 -0.19 -67.07
C ALA A 10 -19.05 -0.62 -67.20
N THR A 11 -19.61 -1.15 -66.11
CA THR A 11 -21.02 -0.90 -65.74
C THR A 11 -21.18 -0.93 -64.23
N ALA A 12 -22.08 -0.08 -63.74
CA ALA A 12 -22.12 0.49 -62.40
C ALA A 12 -23.19 -0.13 -61.49
N ALA A 13 -23.03 0.15 -60.18
CA ALA A 13 -24.00 0.15 -59.08
C ALA A 13 -24.58 -1.23 -58.67
N THR A 14 -24.62 -1.61 -57.40
CA THR A 14 -25.28 -0.91 -56.28
C THR A 14 -24.65 -1.23 -54.93
N THR A 15 -24.67 -0.20 -54.08
CA THR A 15 -24.42 -0.15 -52.63
C THR A 15 -25.23 -1.16 -51.80
N GLU A 16 -24.56 -1.83 -50.87
CA GLU A 16 -25.14 -2.24 -49.58
C GLU A 16 -24.12 -1.96 -48.48
N ALA A 17 -24.52 -1.12 -47.52
CA ALA A 17 -23.71 -0.67 -46.41
C ALA A 17 -23.56 -1.79 -45.37
N ALA A 18 -22.33 -2.27 -45.16
CA ALA A 18 -22.00 -3.11 -44.02
C ALA A 18 -21.77 -2.21 -42.80
N ALA A 19 -22.60 -2.41 -41.79
CA ALA A 19 -22.56 -1.70 -40.52
C ALA A 19 -21.22 -1.94 -39.80
N ASP A 20 -20.56 -0.83 -39.48
CA ASP A 20 -19.41 -0.77 -38.58
C ASP A 20 -19.80 -1.37 -37.22
N THR A 21 -19.19 -2.50 -36.88
CA THR A 21 -19.27 -3.08 -35.54
C THR A 21 -18.12 -2.48 -34.75
N PRO A 22 -18.36 -1.78 -33.61
CA PRO A 22 -17.30 -1.07 -32.92
C PRO A 22 -16.27 -2.08 -32.39
N ALA A 23 -15.00 -1.80 -32.68
CA ALA A 23 -13.86 -2.53 -32.13
C ALA A 23 -13.97 -2.58 -30.60
N HIS A 24 -13.96 -3.80 -30.06
CA HIS A 24 -13.90 -4.05 -28.62
C HIS A 24 -12.65 -3.36 -28.05
N LEU A 25 -12.88 -2.38 -27.15
CA LEU A 25 -11.86 -1.74 -26.34
C LEU A 25 -11.23 -2.75 -25.38
N ASP A 26 -9.90 -2.78 -25.33
CA ASP A 26 -9.12 -3.47 -24.31
C ASP A 26 -9.38 -2.81 -22.93
N PRO A 27 -9.88 -3.54 -21.91
CA PRO A 27 -10.15 -2.99 -20.59
C PRO A 27 -8.89 -2.56 -19.80
N ALA A 28 -7.68 -2.78 -20.33
CA ALA A 28 -6.42 -2.35 -19.72
C ALA A 28 -5.89 -0.98 -20.22
N ALA A 29 -6.55 -0.31 -21.17
CA ALA A 29 -6.16 1.01 -21.66
C ALA A 29 -7.10 2.09 -21.12
N SER A 30 -6.64 2.86 -20.12
CA SER A 30 -7.36 4.06 -19.68
C SER A 30 -7.52 5.05 -20.86
N PRO A 31 -8.72 5.62 -21.11
CA PRO A 31 -8.92 6.65 -22.15
C PRO A 31 -8.37 8.03 -21.76
N ALA A 32 -7.85 8.21 -20.54
CA ALA A 32 -7.33 9.49 -20.07
C ALA A 32 -5.87 9.69 -20.52
N HIS A 33 -5.63 10.68 -21.38
CA HIS A 33 -4.26 11.08 -21.70
C HIS A 33 -3.55 11.58 -20.42
N PRO A 34 -2.36 11.05 -20.08
CA PRO A 34 -1.64 11.40 -18.83
C PRO A 34 -1.31 12.90 -18.71
N ASP A 35 -1.29 13.61 -19.84
CA ASP A 35 -0.99 15.05 -19.93
C ASP A 35 -2.24 15.94 -19.81
N ARG A 36 -3.45 15.37 -19.72
CA ARG A 36 -4.72 16.10 -19.69
C ARG A 36 -5.37 15.98 -18.31
N ARG A 37 -4.83 16.73 -17.35
CA ARG A 37 -5.29 16.71 -15.95
C ARG A 37 -6.27 17.84 -15.65
N LEU A 38 -7.39 17.51 -15.02
CA LEU A 38 -8.46 18.44 -14.67
C LEU A 38 -8.68 18.41 -13.16
N VAL A 39 -8.56 19.55 -12.49
CA VAL A 39 -8.87 19.67 -11.06
C VAL A 39 -10.30 20.21 -10.89
N LEU A 40 -11.11 19.51 -10.10
CA LEU A 40 -12.49 19.83 -9.81
C LEU A 40 -12.65 20.13 -8.31
N ILE A 41 -13.05 21.36 -7.97
CA ILE A 41 -13.22 21.79 -6.58
C ILE A 41 -14.70 21.79 -6.20
N ASP A 42 -15.02 21.17 -5.06
CA ASP A 42 -16.36 21.08 -4.46
C ASP A 42 -17.40 20.44 -5.41
N ALA A 43 -17.04 19.28 -5.98
CA ALA A 43 -17.88 18.49 -6.87
C ALA A 43 -18.94 17.68 -6.11
N ASP A 44 -20.17 17.62 -6.61
CA ASP A 44 -21.15 16.63 -6.16
C ASP A 44 -21.01 15.30 -6.94
N VAL A 45 -21.75 14.28 -6.51
CA VAL A 45 -21.74 12.94 -7.11
C VAL A 45 -22.18 12.96 -8.57
N ALA A 46 -23.10 13.85 -8.96
CA ALA A 46 -23.58 13.93 -10.33
C ALA A 46 -22.51 14.53 -11.27
N ALA A 47 -21.81 15.57 -10.80
CA ALA A 47 -20.71 16.18 -11.49
C ALA A 47 -19.51 15.22 -11.61
N ALA A 48 -19.18 14.49 -10.54
CA ALA A 48 -18.13 13.48 -10.57
C ALA A 48 -18.39 12.37 -11.60
N ARG A 49 -19.62 11.81 -11.62
CA ARG A 49 -20.02 10.84 -12.65
C ARG A 49 -19.90 11.38 -14.07
N THR A 50 -20.24 12.66 -14.26
CA THR A 50 -20.09 13.30 -15.56
C THR A 50 -18.61 13.44 -15.92
N ALA A 51 -17.78 13.86 -14.97
CA ALA A 51 -16.35 14.07 -15.15
C ALA A 51 -15.62 12.79 -15.59
N HIS A 52 -16.00 11.63 -15.06
CA HIS A 52 -15.43 10.33 -15.45
C HIS A 52 -15.69 9.94 -16.91
N SER A 53 -16.66 10.56 -17.59
CA SER A 53 -16.90 10.33 -19.03
C SER A 53 -16.10 11.26 -19.94
N LEU A 54 -15.36 12.22 -19.36
CA LEU A 54 -14.55 13.17 -20.11
C LEU A 54 -13.14 12.59 -20.40
N PRO A 55 -12.46 13.06 -21.46
CA PRO A 55 -11.13 12.59 -21.82
C PRO A 55 -10.02 13.25 -20.97
N TYR A 56 -10.20 13.29 -19.64
CA TYR A 56 -9.29 13.89 -18.67
C TYR A 56 -9.01 12.91 -17.53
N GLN A 57 -7.79 12.97 -16.98
CA GLN A 57 -7.56 12.45 -15.65
C GLN A 57 -8.09 13.47 -14.64
N THR A 58 -9.04 13.07 -13.80
CA THR A 58 -9.72 13.98 -12.88
C THR A 58 -9.13 13.94 -11.48
N PHE A 59 -8.99 15.11 -10.85
CA PHE A 59 -8.51 15.28 -9.49
C PHE A 59 -9.55 16.07 -8.70
N PHE A 60 -10.16 15.45 -7.71
CA PHE A 60 -11.18 16.09 -6.89
C PHE A 60 -10.54 16.76 -5.67
N VAL A 61 -10.91 18.02 -5.43
CA VAL A 61 -10.54 18.77 -4.21
C VAL A 61 -11.82 19.06 -3.45
N GLN A 62 -11.92 18.50 -2.25
CA GLN A 62 -13.14 18.50 -1.45
C GLN A 62 -12.84 18.99 -0.03
N ARG A 63 -13.88 19.38 0.70
CA ARG A 63 -13.74 19.61 2.14
C ARG A 63 -13.62 18.27 2.90
N PRO A 64 -12.99 18.26 4.08
CA PRO A 64 -13.03 17.11 4.98
C PRO A 64 -14.45 16.58 5.20
N GLY A 65 -14.61 15.26 5.26
CA GLY A 65 -15.90 14.59 5.44
C GLY A 65 -16.73 14.36 4.16
N SER A 66 -16.29 14.85 2.99
CA SER A 66 -16.94 14.54 1.72
C SER A 66 -16.88 13.04 1.37
N PRO A 67 -17.90 12.49 0.66
CA PRO A 67 -18.03 11.06 0.41
C PRO A 67 -17.11 10.59 -0.72
N VAL A 68 -15.81 10.47 -0.44
CA VAL A 68 -14.77 10.13 -1.44
C VAL A 68 -15.14 8.91 -2.29
N GLN A 69 -15.72 7.87 -1.69
CA GLN A 69 -16.09 6.63 -2.39
C GLN A 69 -17.15 6.83 -3.49
N ASP A 70 -17.96 7.89 -3.40
CA ASP A 70 -18.99 8.20 -4.39
C ASP A 70 -18.51 9.18 -5.46
N LEU A 71 -17.30 9.73 -5.28
CA LEU A 71 -16.71 10.76 -6.13
C LEU A 71 -15.61 10.22 -7.04
N VAL A 72 -14.82 9.24 -6.58
CA VAL A 72 -13.63 8.77 -7.33
C VAL A 72 -13.93 7.53 -8.18
N ASP A 73 -13.26 7.44 -9.33
CA ASP A 73 -13.08 6.18 -10.07
C ASP A 73 -11.67 5.63 -9.86
N ASP A 74 -11.35 4.54 -10.56
CA ASP A 74 -10.07 3.82 -10.46
C ASP A 74 -8.84 4.73 -10.72
N HIS A 75 -8.96 5.76 -11.55
CA HIS A 75 -7.83 6.60 -11.99
C HIS A 75 -7.85 8.03 -11.44
N SER A 76 -8.93 8.42 -10.77
CA SER A 76 -9.08 9.73 -10.16
C SER A 76 -8.13 9.95 -8.98
N GLY A 77 -7.61 11.17 -8.90
CA GLY A 77 -6.99 11.69 -7.68
C GLY A 77 -8.02 12.37 -6.78
N TYR A 78 -7.71 12.47 -5.50
CA TYR A 78 -8.62 13.06 -4.51
C TYR A 78 -7.84 13.69 -3.37
N TYR A 79 -8.25 14.87 -2.94
CA TYR A 79 -7.66 15.57 -1.81
C TYR A 79 -8.75 16.22 -0.97
N THR A 80 -8.60 16.14 0.35
CA THR A 80 -9.37 16.96 1.29
C THR A 80 -8.55 18.15 1.76
N VAL A 81 -9.09 19.35 1.68
CA VAL A 81 -8.49 20.58 2.21
C VAL A 81 -9.60 21.57 2.54
N GLU A 82 -9.44 22.34 3.62
CA GLU A 82 -10.36 23.43 3.88
C GLU A 82 -10.05 24.62 2.95
N PHE A 83 -11.05 25.06 2.19
CA PHE A 83 -10.92 26.13 1.20
C PHE A 83 -11.97 27.25 1.41
N THR A 84 -12.68 27.19 2.53
CA THR A 84 -13.58 28.23 3.02
C THR A 84 -13.19 28.63 4.42
N HIS A 85 -13.37 29.90 4.79
CA HIS A 85 -13.29 30.29 6.19
C HIS A 85 -14.58 29.90 6.88
N GLU A 86 -14.50 29.17 8.01
CA GLU A 86 -15.64 28.97 8.89
C GLU A 86 -16.08 30.34 9.44
N GLN A 87 -17.14 30.92 8.90
CA GLN A 87 -17.88 31.95 9.63
C GLN A 87 -18.69 31.24 10.72
N GLU A 88 -18.11 31.05 11.90
CA GLU A 88 -18.91 30.85 13.11
C GLU A 88 -19.91 32.01 13.19
N HIS A 89 -21.17 31.73 12.90
CA HIS A 89 -22.26 32.70 12.94
C HIS A 89 -22.55 33.06 14.40
N GLY A 90 -21.81 34.05 14.91
CA GLY A 90 -22.16 34.89 16.04
C GLY A 90 -22.35 36.35 15.60
N TYR A 91 -23.21 36.62 14.61
CA TYR A 91 -23.54 37.99 14.20
C TYR A 91 -24.48 38.66 15.21
N GLU A 92 -23.96 39.07 16.37
CA GLU A 92 -24.51 40.19 17.15
C GLU A 92 -23.40 40.85 17.98
N GLN A 93 -22.69 41.82 17.38
CA GLN A 93 -21.86 42.91 17.97
C GLN A 93 -20.78 43.26 16.93
N GLU A 94 -20.56 44.47 16.41
CA GLU A 94 -20.99 45.83 16.71
C GLU A 94 -20.99 46.61 15.39
N GLN A 95 -22.08 47.34 15.08
CA GLN A 95 -21.97 48.50 14.20
C GLN A 95 -21.52 49.67 15.05
N GLU A 96 -20.23 50.01 14.98
CA GLU A 96 -19.72 51.38 15.02
C GLU A 96 -18.19 51.33 15.05
N HIS A 97 -17.57 51.31 13.86
CA HIS A 97 -16.39 52.12 13.50
C HIS A 97 -15.90 51.69 12.12
N GLY A 98 -15.88 52.65 11.19
CA GLY A 98 -15.41 52.45 9.84
C GLY A 98 -13.92 52.18 9.80
N TYR A 99 -13.56 50.94 9.55
CA TYR A 99 -12.34 50.54 8.84
C TYR A 99 -12.71 49.33 7.96
N GLY A 100 -12.29 49.36 6.70
CA GLY A 100 -12.60 48.30 5.74
C GLY A 100 -12.08 46.95 6.24
N HIS A 101 -12.97 45.98 6.38
CA HIS A 101 -12.57 44.58 6.37
C HIS A 101 -12.04 44.28 4.97
N GLU A 102 -10.71 44.22 4.82
CA GLU A 102 -10.08 43.55 3.69
C GLU A 102 -10.68 42.14 3.59
N HIS A 103 -11.26 41.84 2.44
CA HIS A 103 -11.97 40.60 2.15
C HIS A 103 -11.00 39.43 2.18
N ASP A 104 -11.38 38.38 2.89
CA ASP A 104 -10.46 37.31 3.29
C ASP A 104 -9.99 36.50 2.06
N PRO A 105 -8.69 36.53 1.70
CA PRO A 105 -8.13 35.62 0.72
C PRO A 105 -8.42 34.17 1.14
N ALA A 106 -8.41 33.22 0.19
CA ALA A 106 -8.59 31.80 0.55
C ALA A 106 -7.63 31.42 1.70
N PRO A 107 -8.03 30.49 2.60
CA PRO A 107 -7.23 30.13 3.76
C PRO A 107 -5.77 29.89 3.36
N LYS A 108 -4.81 30.38 4.17
CA LYS A 108 -3.37 30.20 3.89
C LYS A 108 -3.04 28.72 3.61
N GLU A 109 -3.67 27.82 4.36
CA GLU A 109 -3.59 26.37 4.17
C GLU A 109 -3.94 25.95 2.72
N PHE A 110 -5.01 26.50 2.16
CA PHE A 110 -5.42 26.22 0.78
C PHE A 110 -4.42 26.78 -0.24
N ALA A 111 -3.88 27.98 -0.03
CA ALA A 111 -2.84 28.52 -0.90
C ALA A 111 -1.57 27.66 -0.88
N ASP A 112 -1.14 27.23 0.31
CA ASP A 112 -0.01 26.31 0.50
C ASP A 112 -0.28 24.94 -0.16
N PHE A 113 -1.52 24.45 -0.10
CA PHE A 113 -1.97 23.23 -0.79
C PHE A 113 -1.86 23.36 -2.32
N VAL A 114 -2.33 24.47 -2.87
CA VAL A 114 -2.24 24.73 -4.31
C VAL A 114 -0.78 24.70 -4.76
N ASP A 115 0.12 25.35 -4.02
CA ASP A 115 1.53 25.45 -4.39
C ASP A 115 2.28 24.12 -4.23
N GLN A 116 2.09 23.41 -3.12
CA GLN A 116 2.87 22.22 -2.78
C GLN A 116 2.28 20.94 -3.38
N VAL A 117 0.96 20.84 -3.52
CA VAL A 117 0.27 19.61 -3.92
C VAL A 117 -0.31 19.70 -5.33
N LEU A 118 -0.99 20.80 -5.68
CA LEU A 118 -1.60 20.93 -7.02
C LEU A 118 -0.62 21.36 -8.11
N ARG A 119 0.35 22.24 -7.80
CA ARG A 119 1.33 22.71 -8.81
C ARG A 119 2.13 21.57 -9.45
N PRO A 120 2.62 20.57 -8.70
CA PRO A 120 3.28 19.41 -9.32
C PRO A 120 2.37 18.61 -10.26
N LEU A 121 1.03 18.66 -10.08
CA LEU A 121 0.10 18.04 -11.02
C LEU A 121 0.13 18.73 -12.38
N SER A 122 0.58 19.99 -12.47
CA SER A 122 0.53 20.79 -13.70
C SER A 122 -0.84 20.70 -14.39
N PRO A 123 -1.94 21.03 -13.68
CA PRO A 123 -3.28 20.81 -14.22
C PRO A 123 -3.52 21.72 -15.42
N MET A 124 -4.26 21.21 -16.40
CA MET A 124 -4.66 21.98 -17.58
C MET A 124 -5.67 23.07 -17.20
N ALA A 125 -6.55 22.77 -16.24
CA ALA A 125 -7.55 23.70 -15.72
C ALA A 125 -7.94 23.33 -14.28
N VAL A 126 -8.37 24.35 -13.53
CA VAL A 126 -9.01 24.19 -12.22
C VAL A 126 -10.42 24.77 -12.28
N VAL A 127 -11.42 23.96 -11.98
CA VAL A 127 -12.84 24.31 -12.11
C VAL A 127 -13.54 24.16 -10.77
N GLY A 128 -14.22 25.21 -10.33
CA GLY A 128 -15.09 25.20 -9.16
C GLY A 128 -16.53 24.85 -9.53
N LEU A 129 -17.12 23.86 -8.87
CA LEU A 129 -18.45 23.34 -9.20
C LEU A 129 -19.56 23.81 -8.24
N SER A 130 -19.19 24.61 -7.24
CA SER A 130 -20.11 25.31 -6.33
C SER A 130 -19.70 26.78 -6.19
N PRO A 131 -20.52 27.66 -5.57
CA PRO A 131 -20.09 29.03 -5.26
C PRO A 131 -18.81 29.11 -4.41
N ALA A 132 -18.63 28.19 -3.45
CA ALA A 132 -17.42 28.10 -2.65
C ALA A 132 -16.24 27.58 -3.49
N GLY A 133 -16.47 26.52 -4.26
CA GLY A 133 -15.48 25.93 -5.16
C GLY A 133 -15.03 26.92 -6.25
N GLN A 134 -15.91 27.79 -6.75
CA GLN A 134 -15.58 28.82 -7.75
C GLN A 134 -14.56 29.84 -7.22
N ARG A 135 -14.73 30.29 -5.97
CA ARG A 135 -13.77 31.19 -5.33
C ARG A 135 -12.43 30.50 -5.13
N ALA A 136 -12.44 29.28 -4.59
CA ALA A 136 -11.23 28.48 -4.42
C ALA A 136 -10.52 28.22 -5.77
N ALA A 137 -11.27 27.91 -6.82
CA ALA A 137 -10.72 27.69 -8.16
C ALA A 137 -10.11 28.97 -8.75
N ALA A 138 -10.69 30.15 -8.51
CA ALA A 138 -10.11 31.41 -8.97
C ALA A 138 -8.76 31.71 -8.31
N VAL A 139 -8.63 31.43 -7.01
CA VAL A 139 -7.35 31.51 -6.29
C VAL A 139 -6.35 30.50 -6.85
N ALA A 140 -6.76 29.25 -7.00
CA ALA A 140 -5.90 28.20 -7.53
C ALA A 140 -5.42 28.53 -8.95
N ASN A 141 -6.32 28.99 -9.83
CA ASN A 141 -5.97 29.39 -11.20
C ASN A 141 -4.96 30.54 -11.22
N SER A 142 -5.13 31.53 -10.35
CA SER A 142 -4.20 32.66 -10.23
C SER A 142 -2.81 32.22 -9.79
N LEU A 143 -2.71 31.30 -8.82
CA LEU A 143 -1.44 30.78 -8.31
C LEU A 143 -0.75 29.84 -9.31
N LEU A 144 -1.51 29.03 -10.04
CA LEU A 144 -0.99 28.05 -10.99
C LEU A 144 -0.73 28.63 -12.38
N GLY A 145 -1.27 29.81 -12.69
CA GLY A 145 -1.22 30.41 -14.02
C GLY A 145 -2.10 29.68 -15.04
N THR A 146 -3.11 28.93 -14.58
CA THR A 146 -4.06 28.22 -15.45
C THR A 146 -5.18 29.14 -15.91
N GLY A 147 -5.82 28.80 -17.04
CA GLY A 147 -6.91 29.60 -17.59
C GLY A 147 -8.11 29.66 -16.64
N GLY A 148 -8.57 30.87 -16.33
CA GLY A 148 -9.70 31.11 -15.43
C GLY A 148 -9.95 32.61 -15.22
N ILE A 149 -11.01 32.94 -14.48
CA ILE A 149 -11.27 34.32 -14.05
C ILE A 149 -10.33 34.63 -12.86
N PRO A 150 -9.56 35.74 -12.87
CA PRO A 150 -8.77 36.16 -11.72
C PRO A 150 -9.64 36.25 -10.46
N ALA A 151 -9.09 35.88 -9.29
CA ALA A 151 -9.84 35.90 -8.03
C ALA A 151 -10.49 37.27 -7.75
N GLU A 152 -9.74 38.36 -8.01
CA GLU A 152 -10.22 39.74 -7.85
C GLU A 152 -11.44 40.09 -8.72
N ASP A 153 -11.52 39.52 -9.93
CA ASP A 153 -12.61 39.80 -10.86
C ASP A 153 -13.84 38.96 -10.53
N LEU A 154 -13.65 37.70 -10.10
CA LEU A 154 -14.75 36.87 -9.61
C LEU A 154 -15.39 37.48 -8.35
N GLU A 155 -14.59 38.06 -7.45
CA GLU A 155 -15.10 38.80 -6.29
C GLU A 155 -15.93 40.02 -6.67
N ARG A 156 -15.53 40.76 -7.72
CA ARG A 156 -16.34 41.88 -8.25
C ARG A 156 -17.66 41.41 -8.83
N LEU A 157 -17.66 40.26 -9.52
CA LEU A 157 -18.85 39.69 -10.18
C LEU A 157 -19.83 39.04 -9.21
N THR A 158 -19.33 38.47 -8.11
CA THR A 158 -20.14 37.75 -7.12
C THR A 158 -20.52 38.59 -5.90
N ARG A 159 -20.10 39.86 -5.87
CA ARG A 159 -20.46 40.82 -4.83
C ARG A 159 -21.99 40.98 -4.77
N PRO A 160 -22.65 40.70 -3.64
CA PRO A 160 -24.08 40.97 -3.52
C PRO A 160 -24.34 42.47 -3.71
N ALA A 161 -25.41 42.81 -4.44
CA ALA A 161 -25.89 44.18 -4.49
C ALA A 161 -26.24 44.65 -3.06
N PRO A 162 -25.99 45.92 -2.69
CA PRO A 162 -26.31 46.40 -1.35
C PRO A 162 -27.81 46.22 -1.09
N SER A 163 -28.15 45.33 -0.15
CA SER A 163 -29.53 45.10 0.26
C SER A 163 -29.90 46.02 1.42
N VAL A 164 -31.12 46.58 1.33
CA VAL A 164 -31.79 47.30 2.41
C VAL A 164 -32.45 46.25 3.30
N THR A 165 -32.16 46.30 4.60
CA THR A 165 -32.61 45.34 5.62
C THR A 165 -34.10 45.50 5.95
N PRO A 166 -34.85 44.40 6.14
CA PRO A 166 -36.00 44.39 7.03
C PRO A 166 -35.73 43.58 8.31
N ALA A 167 -36.41 43.98 9.39
CA ALA A 167 -36.20 43.58 10.78
C ALA A 167 -36.53 42.10 11.11
N SER A 168 -35.85 41.60 12.14
CA SER A 168 -35.92 40.25 12.70
C SER A 168 -37.06 40.04 13.71
N ALA A 169 -37.41 38.76 13.93
CA ALA A 169 -38.21 38.25 15.04
C ALA A 169 -37.41 37.14 15.78
N PRO A 170 -37.67 36.87 17.07
CA PRO A 170 -36.70 36.18 17.94
C PRO A 170 -36.83 34.66 17.89
N THR A 171 -35.75 33.94 18.18
CA THR A 171 -35.79 32.50 18.50
C THR A 171 -34.83 32.15 19.63
N GLY A 172 -35.23 31.16 20.44
CA GLY A 172 -34.72 30.90 21.78
C GLY A 172 -33.45 30.05 21.88
N LEU A 173 -33.05 29.87 23.15
CA LEU A 173 -31.83 29.21 23.62
C LEU A 173 -31.70 27.74 23.21
N LEU A 174 -30.48 27.35 22.83
CA LEU A 174 -29.94 25.99 22.99
C LEU A 174 -28.50 26.06 23.53
N GLY A 175 -28.20 25.11 24.43
CA GLY A 175 -27.03 25.13 25.32
C GLY A 175 -25.71 24.70 24.68
N SER A 176 -24.63 25.11 25.35
CA SER A 176 -23.24 24.78 25.03
C SER A 176 -22.94 23.29 25.26
N ALA A 177 -22.58 22.57 24.20
CA ALA A 177 -21.90 21.29 24.32
C ALA A 177 -20.42 21.56 24.66
N GLY A 178 -19.90 20.88 25.68
CA GLY A 178 -18.49 21.00 26.08
C GLY A 178 -17.55 20.57 24.96
N THR A 179 -16.45 21.30 24.83
CA THR A 179 -15.34 21.00 23.92
C THR A 179 -14.79 19.60 24.19
N PRO A 180 -14.85 18.66 23.23
CA PRO A 180 -14.11 17.41 23.33
C PRO A 180 -12.62 17.72 23.41
N THR A 181 -11.87 17.02 24.27
CA THR A 181 -10.42 17.03 24.22
C THR A 181 -9.99 16.51 22.84
N ALA A 182 -9.28 17.32 22.06
CA ALA A 182 -8.83 16.96 20.71
C ALA A 182 -7.99 15.67 20.74
N LYS A 183 -8.26 14.74 19.82
CA LYS A 183 -7.47 13.51 19.70
C LYS A 183 -6.08 13.86 19.16
N PRO A 184 -5.03 13.09 19.51
CA PRO A 184 -3.73 13.26 18.87
C PRO A 184 -3.83 12.95 17.36
N GLY A 185 -3.21 13.79 16.54
CA GLY A 185 -3.17 13.61 15.08
C GLY A 185 -2.09 12.63 14.64
N ALA A 186 -2.41 11.79 13.65
CA ALA A 186 -1.48 10.85 13.03
C ALA A 186 -1.60 10.89 11.49
N LEU A 187 -0.46 10.94 10.79
CA LEU A 187 -0.38 10.73 9.34
C LEU A 187 -0.25 9.24 9.08
N PHE A 188 -1.19 8.66 8.34
CA PHE A 188 -1.12 7.27 7.89
C PHE A 188 -0.77 7.19 6.42
N ILE A 189 0.42 6.66 6.12
CA ILE A 189 0.94 6.46 4.77
C ILE A 189 0.65 5.01 4.36
N ASN A 190 -0.36 4.82 3.51
CA ASN A 190 -0.93 3.50 3.26
C ASN A 190 -0.84 3.07 1.78
N HIS A 191 -0.22 1.91 1.54
CA HIS A 191 -0.19 1.27 0.22
C HIS A 191 -1.09 0.02 0.13
N HIS A 192 -1.77 -0.40 1.20
CA HIS A 192 -2.78 -1.45 1.11
C HIS A 192 -4.12 -0.90 0.62
N SER A 193 -5.04 -1.79 0.23
CA SER A 193 -6.46 -1.41 0.18
C SER A 193 -6.88 -0.98 1.57
N TYR A 194 -7.68 0.07 1.74
CA TYR A 194 -8.09 0.49 3.09
C TYR A 194 -8.89 -0.62 3.81
N SER A 195 -9.66 -1.40 3.06
CA SER A 195 -10.36 -2.60 3.53
C SER A 195 -9.44 -3.69 4.10
N HIS A 196 -8.12 -3.64 3.85
CA HIS A 196 -7.16 -4.56 4.45
C HIS A 196 -7.14 -4.45 5.98
N PHE A 197 -7.47 -3.28 6.52
CA PHE A 197 -7.50 -3.02 7.95
C PHE A 197 -8.82 -3.39 8.62
N HIS A 198 -9.77 -3.95 7.86
CA HIS A 198 -11.04 -4.43 8.38
C HIS A 198 -11.06 -5.96 8.39
N ARG A 199 -11.37 -6.53 9.56
CA ARG A 199 -11.43 -7.98 9.79
C ARG A 199 -12.41 -8.29 10.91
N ASP A 200 -13.26 -9.30 10.70
CA ASP A 200 -14.25 -9.76 11.69
C ASP A 200 -15.13 -8.65 12.28
N GLY A 201 -15.50 -7.65 11.46
CA GLY A 201 -16.33 -6.52 11.87
C GLY A 201 -15.59 -5.46 12.69
N ARG A 202 -14.26 -5.55 12.81
CA ARG A 202 -13.39 -4.60 13.50
C ARG A 202 -12.40 -3.97 12.53
N HIS A 203 -12.13 -2.69 12.72
CA HIS A 203 -11.06 -1.99 12.03
C HIS A 203 -9.83 -1.83 12.93
N PHE A 204 -8.63 -2.11 12.41
CA PHE A 204 -7.37 -2.04 13.18
C PHE A 204 -6.84 -0.63 13.38
N LEU A 205 -7.20 0.29 12.47
CA LEU A 205 -6.85 1.70 12.62
C LEU A 205 -7.68 2.34 13.76
N PRO A 206 -7.05 2.86 14.83
CA PRO A 206 -7.74 3.32 16.03
C PRO A 206 -8.25 4.77 15.88
N THR A 207 -9.15 5.02 14.94
CA THR A 207 -9.77 6.34 14.66
C THR A 207 -10.63 6.87 15.82
N SER A 208 -11.01 6.01 16.77
CA SER A 208 -11.61 6.43 18.03
C SER A 208 -10.60 7.11 18.97
N GLU A 209 -9.31 6.78 18.85
CA GLU A 209 -8.21 7.29 19.68
C GLU A 209 -7.39 8.37 18.94
N LEU A 210 -7.39 8.39 17.60
CA LEU A 210 -6.57 9.27 16.76
C LEU A 210 -7.41 10.08 15.76
N ASP A 211 -6.95 11.30 15.46
CA ASP A 211 -7.36 12.01 14.24
C ASP A 211 -6.42 11.61 13.10
N VAL A 212 -6.91 10.79 12.16
CA VAL A 212 -6.09 10.21 11.10
C VAL A 212 -6.14 11.06 9.83
N HIS A 213 -4.98 11.41 9.31
CA HIS A 213 -4.78 11.97 7.98
C HIS A 213 -4.23 10.87 7.07
N LEU A 214 -5.00 10.42 6.09
CA LEU A 214 -4.66 9.30 5.23
C LEU A 214 -4.03 9.78 3.92
N VAL A 215 -2.79 9.36 3.65
CA VAL A 215 -2.20 9.42 2.31
C VAL A 215 -2.18 8.01 1.75
N THR A 216 -2.91 7.79 0.66
CA THR A 216 -3.13 6.46 0.10
C THR A 216 -3.02 6.44 -1.43
N ARG A 217 -3.03 5.25 -2.00
CA ARG A 217 -3.03 5.02 -3.45
C ARG A 217 -4.38 5.38 -4.09
N ASN A 218 -4.44 5.41 -5.42
CA ASN A 218 -5.69 5.56 -6.16
C ASN A 218 -6.66 4.37 -5.96
N GLN A 219 -7.90 4.52 -6.45
CA GLN A 219 -8.97 3.54 -6.26
C GLN A 219 -8.77 2.25 -7.08
N PHE A 220 -8.04 2.31 -8.20
CA PHE A 220 -7.67 1.12 -8.99
C PHE A 220 -6.91 0.12 -8.13
N HIS A 221 -6.02 0.63 -7.28
CA HIS A 221 -5.31 -0.17 -6.31
C HIS A 221 -6.10 -0.35 -4.99
N GLY A 222 -7.33 0.14 -4.85
CA GLY A 222 -8.15 -0.02 -3.65
C GLY A 222 -7.94 1.04 -2.56
N GLY A 223 -7.32 2.16 -2.92
CA GLY A 223 -6.99 3.30 -2.05
C GLY A 223 -7.93 3.57 -0.89
N VAL A 224 -9.21 3.87 -1.18
CA VAL A 224 -10.24 4.24 -0.19
C VAL A 224 -11.39 3.22 -0.10
N ARG A 225 -11.23 2.01 -0.66
CA ARG A 225 -12.24 0.95 -0.58
C ARG A 225 -12.42 0.54 0.89
N GLY A 226 -13.64 0.69 1.43
CA GLY A 226 -13.96 0.41 2.84
C GLY A 226 -13.88 1.62 3.78
N LEU A 227 -13.53 2.82 3.29
CA LEU A 227 -13.37 4.01 4.14
C LEU A 227 -14.65 4.41 4.89
N ALA A 228 -15.82 4.16 4.30
CA ALA A 228 -17.12 4.51 4.91
C ALA A 228 -17.38 3.77 6.24
N GLU A 229 -16.78 2.60 6.45
CA GLU A 229 -16.93 1.82 7.69
C GLU A 229 -16.08 2.37 8.83
N ASN A 230 -15.00 3.08 8.49
CA ASN A 230 -14.10 3.69 9.46
C ASN A 230 -13.50 5.00 8.92
N PRO A 231 -14.25 6.12 8.98
CA PRO A 231 -13.85 7.37 8.36
C PRO A 231 -12.63 8.00 9.04
N VAL A 232 -11.91 8.81 8.28
CA VAL A 232 -10.69 9.53 8.70
C VAL A 232 -10.89 11.04 8.52
N THR A 233 -10.04 11.83 9.17
CA THR A 233 -10.13 13.30 9.17
C THR A 233 -9.84 13.88 7.79
N GLN A 234 -8.82 13.36 7.12
CA GLN A 234 -8.41 13.82 5.79
C GLN A 234 -7.92 12.68 4.90
N VAL A 235 -8.06 12.87 3.59
CA VAL A 235 -7.64 11.92 2.56
C VAL A 235 -6.88 12.64 1.46
N ALA A 236 -5.71 12.11 1.12
CA ALA A 236 -5.01 12.39 -0.13
C ALA A 236 -4.77 11.08 -0.88
N MET A 237 -5.29 10.99 -2.10
CA MET A 237 -5.11 9.87 -3.02
C MET A 237 -4.12 10.27 -4.10
N CYS A 238 -3.01 9.54 -4.16
CA CYS A 238 -1.94 9.74 -5.12
C CYS A 238 -1.70 8.45 -5.91
N ASP A 239 -1.22 8.56 -7.14
CA ASP A 239 -0.71 7.39 -7.86
C ASP A 239 0.54 6.86 -7.13
N PRO A 240 0.60 5.56 -6.78
CA PRO A 240 1.76 4.99 -6.09
C PRO A 240 3.05 5.02 -6.91
N GLU A 241 2.99 5.12 -8.23
CA GLU A 241 4.17 5.24 -9.09
C GLU A 241 4.73 6.67 -9.12
N GLU A 242 4.02 7.63 -8.53
CA GLU A 242 4.43 9.03 -8.42
C GLU A 242 4.89 9.34 -6.98
N GLU A 243 6.03 8.79 -6.58
CA GLU A 243 6.55 8.88 -5.20
C GLU A 243 6.73 10.33 -4.72
N ASP A 244 7.12 11.25 -5.60
CA ASP A 244 7.24 12.68 -5.27
C ASP A 244 5.90 13.31 -4.88
N ARG A 245 4.77 12.82 -5.43
CA ARG A 245 3.44 13.29 -5.03
C ARG A 245 3.04 12.79 -3.66
N TRP A 246 3.34 11.53 -3.36
CA TRP A 246 3.16 10.98 -2.01
C TRP A 246 3.93 11.80 -0.99
N ARG A 247 5.20 12.11 -1.30
CA ARG A 247 6.05 12.95 -0.47
C ARG A 247 5.47 14.35 -0.28
N ALA A 248 5.07 15.02 -1.35
CA ALA A 248 4.47 16.35 -1.30
C ALA A 248 3.19 16.37 -0.45
N ALA A 249 2.29 15.39 -0.62
CA ALA A 249 1.08 15.27 0.18
C ALA A 249 1.39 15.05 1.66
N CYS A 250 2.33 14.16 1.99
CA CYS A 250 2.76 13.93 3.38
C CYS A 250 3.35 15.19 4.01
N GLU A 251 4.25 15.88 3.31
CA GLU A 251 4.86 17.11 3.80
C GLU A 251 3.85 18.23 4.01
N TRP A 252 2.93 18.40 3.08
CA TRP A 252 1.85 19.38 3.21
C TRP A 252 0.98 19.05 4.42
N THR A 253 0.59 17.79 4.61
CA THR A 253 -0.20 17.36 5.77
C THR A 253 0.52 17.67 7.09
N LEU A 254 1.81 17.34 7.19
CA LEU A 254 2.60 17.57 8.42
C LEU A 254 2.83 19.05 8.74
N ARG A 255 2.81 19.94 7.72
CA ARG A 255 2.97 21.39 7.92
C ARG A 255 1.67 22.07 8.34
N ASN A 256 0.53 21.54 7.93
CA ASN A 256 -0.76 22.23 8.06
C ASN A 256 -1.70 21.60 9.09
N HIS A 257 -1.39 20.40 9.60
CA HIS A 257 -2.21 19.73 10.60
C HIS A 257 -1.41 19.37 11.86
N PRO A 258 -2.09 19.27 13.02
CA PRO A 258 -1.46 18.94 14.30
C PRO A 258 -1.12 17.44 14.41
N VAL A 259 -0.28 16.95 13.49
CA VAL A 259 0.15 15.56 13.42
C VAL A 259 1.43 15.36 14.24
N GLY A 260 1.35 14.46 15.25
CA GLY A 260 2.49 14.12 16.11
C GLY A 260 3.11 12.76 15.85
N ARG A 261 2.55 11.99 14.90
CA ARG A 261 2.92 10.59 14.60
C ARG A 261 2.79 10.29 13.11
N VAL A 262 3.63 9.40 12.61
CA VAL A 262 3.56 8.89 11.23
C VAL A 262 3.48 7.37 11.29
N VAL A 263 2.48 6.78 10.65
CA VAL A 263 2.20 5.35 10.63
C VAL A 263 2.47 4.80 9.23
N ALA A 264 3.18 3.67 9.16
CA ALA A 264 3.39 2.92 7.93
C ALA A 264 3.51 1.41 8.21
N VAL A 265 2.76 0.61 7.44
CA VAL A 265 2.73 -0.85 7.61
C VAL A 265 3.20 -1.61 6.36
N HIS A 266 3.38 -0.91 5.23
CA HIS A 266 3.74 -1.51 3.96
C HIS A 266 5.16 -1.12 3.54
N GLU A 267 5.87 -2.04 2.87
CA GLU A 267 7.26 -1.89 2.43
C GLU A 267 7.55 -0.56 1.73
N ARG A 268 6.68 -0.16 0.79
CA ARG A 268 6.82 1.09 0.02
C ARG A 268 6.67 2.35 0.86
N ALA A 269 6.02 2.27 2.02
CA ALA A 269 5.77 3.42 2.89
C ALA A 269 6.83 3.59 3.99
N VAL A 270 7.62 2.54 4.31
CA VAL A 270 8.57 2.57 5.44
C VAL A 270 9.60 3.69 5.31
N LEU A 271 10.28 3.81 4.16
CA LEU A 271 11.28 4.87 3.96
C LEU A 271 10.67 6.26 3.97
N LEU A 272 9.53 6.43 3.30
CA LEU A 272 8.84 7.72 3.27
C LEU A 272 8.41 8.14 4.67
N ALA A 273 7.84 7.23 5.47
CA ALA A 273 7.48 7.51 6.86
C ALA A 273 8.70 7.87 7.71
N ALA A 274 9.81 7.14 7.56
CA ALA A 274 11.04 7.41 8.28
C ALA A 274 11.68 8.76 7.89
N GLU A 275 11.58 9.12 6.60
CA GLU A 275 11.99 10.44 6.12
C GLU A 275 11.13 11.54 6.73
N MET A 276 9.80 11.38 6.71
CA MET A 276 8.88 12.33 7.33
C MET A 276 9.16 12.49 8.83
N ARG A 277 9.40 11.39 9.56
CA ARG A 277 9.79 11.44 10.97
C ARG A 277 11.07 12.21 11.17
N SER A 278 12.11 11.92 10.39
CA SER A 278 13.42 12.55 10.51
C SER A 278 13.39 14.04 10.15
N LYS A 279 12.66 14.40 9.09
CA LYS A 279 12.54 15.77 8.58
C LYS A 279 11.78 16.68 9.55
N PHE A 280 10.75 16.16 10.21
CA PHE A 280 9.89 16.92 11.11
C PHE A 280 10.19 16.69 12.60
N GLY A 281 11.20 15.88 12.94
CA GLY A 281 11.56 15.57 14.33
C GLY A 281 10.49 14.77 15.08
N LEU A 282 9.74 13.92 14.38
CA LEU A 282 8.67 13.12 14.97
C LEU A 282 9.20 11.76 15.46
N PRO A 283 8.59 11.18 16.52
CA PRO A 283 9.00 9.87 17.03
C PRO A 283 8.79 8.72 16.04
N GLY A 284 9.56 7.65 16.22
CA GLY A 284 9.54 6.41 15.44
C GLY A 284 10.89 6.10 14.78
N MET A 285 10.92 5.06 13.94
CA MET A 285 12.14 4.68 13.21
C MET A 285 12.60 5.81 12.29
N ASP A 286 13.85 6.26 12.49
CA ASP A 286 14.47 7.31 11.69
C ASP A 286 14.93 6.80 10.31
N PHE A 287 15.29 7.74 9.43
CA PHE A 287 15.65 7.43 8.04
C PHE A 287 16.92 6.58 7.92
N ALA A 288 17.91 6.83 8.79
CA ALA A 288 19.16 6.08 8.77
C ALA A 288 18.93 4.61 9.15
N THR A 289 18.16 4.37 10.20
CA THR A 289 17.76 3.04 10.67
C THR A 289 16.87 2.36 9.63
N ALA A 290 15.83 3.03 9.12
CA ALA A 290 14.94 2.47 8.11
C ALA A 290 15.68 2.09 6.82
N THR A 291 16.75 2.80 6.47
CA THR A 291 17.61 2.43 5.33
C THR A 291 18.26 1.06 5.54
N LEU A 292 18.65 0.71 6.76
CA LEU A 292 19.21 -0.62 7.07
C LEU A 292 18.18 -1.76 6.94
N PHE A 293 16.89 -1.44 6.97
CA PHE A 293 15.80 -2.40 6.76
C PHE A 293 15.29 -2.43 5.31
N ARG A 294 15.87 -1.63 4.41
CA ARG A 294 15.37 -1.45 3.03
C ARG A 294 16.45 -1.61 1.97
N ASP A 295 17.66 -1.14 2.22
CA ASP A 295 18.81 -1.36 1.35
C ASP A 295 19.52 -2.66 1.76
N LYS A 296 19.31 -3.72 0.97
CA LYS A 296 19.88 -5.04 1.26
C LYS A 296 21.41 -5.04 1.38
N LEU A 297 22.12 -4.14 0.68
CA LEU A 297 23.58 -4.08 0.82
C LEU A 297 23.98 -3.49 2.17
N ARG A 298 23.44 -2.32 2.53
CA ARG A 298 23.71 -1.69 3.84
C ARG A 298 23.28 -2.56 5.01
N MET A 299 22.16 -3.25 4.86
CA MET A 299 21.69 -4.26 5.81
C MET A 299 22.75 -5.33 6.05
N LYS A 300 23.22 -5.96 4.97
CA LYS A 300 24.20 -7.05 5.04
C LYS A 300 25.57 -6.57 5.51
N GLU A 301 25.97 -5.35 5.15
CA GLU A 301 27.18 -4.70 5.68
C GLU A 301 27.11 -4.54 7.20
N ALA A 302 26.00 -4.02 7.73
CA ALA A 302 25.80 -3.84 9.17
C ALA A 302 25.77 -5.18 9.93
N VAL A 303 25.09 -6.19 9.39
CA VAL A 303 25.05 -7.54 9.98
C VAL A 303 26.42 -8.20 9.95
N ARG A 304 27.17 -8.10 8.84
CA ARG A 304 28.52 -8.65 8.75
C ARG A 304 29.50 -7.93 9.68
N ALA A 305 29.46 -6.60 9.73
CA ALA A 305 30.36 -5.80 10.56
C ALA A 305 30.17 -6.03 12.06
N SER A 306 28.94 -6.34 12.49
CA SER A 306 28.64 -6.69 13.89
C SER A 306 28.95 -8.14 14.24
N GLY A 307 29.11 -9.02 13.24
CA GLY A 307 29.23 -10.46 13.45
C GLY A 307 27.93 -11.10 13.95
N ALA A 308 26.78 -10.45 13.75
CA ALA A 308 25.49 -10.90 14.29
C ALA A 308 24.97 -12.20 13.64
N ALA A 309 25.33 -12.44 12.38
CA ALA A 309 24.96 -13.65 11.65
C ALA A 309 25.98 -13.94 10.54
N VAL A 310 25.95 -15.18 10.03
CA VAL A 310 26.63 -15.54 8.79
C VAL A 310 25.91 -14.86 7.62
N VAL A 311 26.66 -14.17 6.77
CA VAL A 311 26.13 -13.41 5.62
C VAL A 311 26.85 -13.89 4.36
N PRO A 312 26.13 -14.34 3.32
CA PRO A 312 26.75 -14.84 2.09
C PRO A 312 27.58 -13.74 1.42
N ASP A 313 28.58 -14.12 0.62
CA ASP A 313 29.36 -13.13 -0.11
C ASP A 313 28.46 -12.28 -1.00
N PHE A 314 28.66 -10.96 -0.96
CA PHE A 314 27.81 -10.00 -1.67
C PHE A 314 28.63 -8.80 -2.13
N SER A 315 28.17 -8.15 -3.18
CA SER A 315 28.74 -6.90 -3.70
C SER A 315 27.68 -6.02 -4.36
N ALA A 316 27.98 -4.73 -4.46
CA ALA A 316 27.19 -3.81 -5.29
C ALA A 316 27.31 -4.19 -6.77
N LEU A 317 26.23 -3.93 -7.51
CA LEU A 317 26.19 -4.09 -8.96
C LEU A 317 25.66 -2.78 -9.54
N ASP A 318 26.54 -1.79 -9.61
CA ASP A 318 26.24 -0.44 -10.06
C ASP A 318 26.63 -0.25 -11.54
N THR A 319 27.57 -1.07 -12.02
CA THR A 319 28.03 -1.11 -13.41
C THR A 319 28.25 -2.56 -13.88
N PRO A 320 28.21 -2.83 -15.20
CA PRO A 320 28.52 -4.16 -15.72
C PRO A 320 29.93 -4.66 -15.38
N ASP A 321 30.90 -3.76 -15.19
CA ASP A 321 32.28 -4.11 -14.86
C ASP A 321 32.41 -4.67 -13.43
N ASP A 322 31.45 -4.41 -12.54
CA ASP A 322 31.44 -4.96 -11.19
C ASP A 322 31.38 -6.49 -11.18
N LEU A 323 30.84 -7.12 -12.24
CA LEU A 323 30.82 -8.57 -12.40
C LEU A 323 32.23 -9.20 -12.44
N LEU A 324 33.26 -8.43 -12.80
CA LEU A 324 34.65 -8.89 -12.81
C LEU A 324 35.24 -9.04 -11.40
N ASN A 325 34.62 -8.41 -10.40
CA ASN A 325 35.04 -8.48 -9.00
C ASN A 325 34.39 -9.65 -8.24
N VAL A 326 33.46 -10.35 -8.87
CA VAL A 326 32.74 -11.49 -8.28
C VAL A 326 33.56 -12.77 -8.45
N ASP A 327 33.69 -13.55 -7.38
CA ASP A 327 34.28 -14.89 -7.48
C ASP A 327 33.28 -15.88 -8.08
N TRP A 328 33.44 -16.16 -9.38
CA TRP A 328 32.63 -17.12 -10.12
C TRP A 328 33.00 -18.59 -9.85
N SER A 329 34.07 -18.86 -9.09
CA SER A 329 34.46 -20.23 -8.74
C SER A 329 33.64 -20.84 -7.60
N THR A 330 32.95 -20.01 -6.81
CA THR A 330 32.12 -20.43 -5.66
C THR A 330 30.70 -20.86 -6.06
N GLY A 331 30.43 -21.01 -7.36
CA GLY A 331 29.13 -21.48 -7.87
C GLY A 331 28.14 -20.36 -8.15
N ARG A 332 26.85 -20.72 -8.19
CA ARG A 332 25.73 -19.87 -8.60
C ARG A 332 25.66 -18.55 -7.81
N LYS A 333 25.19 -17.50 -8.48
CA LYS A 333 24.94 -16.17 -7.92
C LYS A 333 23.48 -15.76 -8.08
N VAL A 334 23.06 -14.80 -7.27
CA VAL A 334 21.75 -14.15 -7.35
C VAL A 334 21.95 -12.66 -7.58
N ILE A 335 21.42 -12.15 -8.69
CA ILE A 335 21.30 -10.70 -8.95
C ILE A 335 19.92 -10.27 -8.47
N LYS A 336 19.85 -9.23 -7.65
CA LYS A 336 18.57 -8.71 -7.13
C LYS A 336 18.58 -7.22 -6.88
N SER A 337 17.39 -6.62 -6.91
CA SER A 337 17.24 -5.22 -6.52
C SER A 337 17.54 -5.00 -5.02
N ARG A 338 18.33 -3.96 -4.73
CA ARG A 338 18.66 -3.49 -3.38
C ARG A 338 17.41 -3.09 -2.61
N TRP A 339 16.48 -2.42 -3.28
CA TRP A 339 15.25 -1.86 -2.70
C TRP A 339 14.00 -2.71 -2.99
N GLY A 340 14.14 -3.74 -3.82
CA GLY A 340 13.05 -4.58 -4.31
C GLY A 340 12.25 -5.28 -3.20
N LEU A 341 11.04 -5.69 -3.55
CA LEU A 341 10.05 -6.31 -2.66
C LEU A 341 9.40 -7.53 -3.34
N ALA A 342 8.94 -8.48 -2.53
CA ALA A 342 8.19 -9.67 -2.95
C ALA A 342 8.86 -10.50 -4.07
N ALA A 343 10.19 -10.69 -3.95
CA ALA A 343 11.03 -11.45 -4.89
C ALA A 343 10.94 -11.01 -6.37
N LYS A 344 10.52 -9.77 -6.64
CA LYS A 344 10.64 -9.17 -7.97
C LYS A 344 12.09 -8.88 -8.32
N ASP A 345 12.42 -8.97 -9.62
CA ASP A 345 13.74 -8.70 -10.18
C ASP A 345 14.86 -9.52 -9.50
N LEU A 346 14.62 -10.83 -9.38
CA LEU A 346 15.56 -11.80 -8.85
C LEU A 346 16.00 -12.76 -9.96
N PHE A 347 17.30 -12.79 -10.23
CA PHE A 347 17.88 -13.58 -11.33
C PHE A 347 18.94 -14.53 -10.77
N MET A 348 18.76 -15.82 -10.98
CA MET A 348 19.77 -16.84 -10.68
C MET A 348 20.69 -16.99 -11.89
N VAL A 349 22.00 -16.87 -11.68
CA VAL A 349 23.00 -16.94 -12.76
C VAL A 349 24.13 -17.89 -12.35
N ASP A 350 24.46 -18.84 -13.21
CA ASP A 350 25.48 -19.86 -12.97
C ASP A 350 26.87 -19.43 -13.47
N THR A 351 26.93 -18.49 -14.43
CA THR A 351 28.18 -18.05 -15.05
C THR A 351 28.25 -16.53 -15.25
N LEU A 352 29.47 -16.01 -15.44
CA LEU A 352 29.71 -14.61 -15.78
C LEU A 352 28.99 -14.18 -17.07
N ASP A 353 28.92 -15.05 -18.06
CA ASP A 353 28.29 -14.72 -19.34
C ASP A 353 26.76 -14.61 -19.21
N GLU A 354 26.12 -15.52 -18.47
CA GLU A 354 24.69 -15.39 -18.12
C GLU A 354 24.41 -14.11 -17.33
N ALA A 355 25.29 -13.76 -16.38
CA ALA A 355 25.15 -12.52 -15.62
C ALA A 355 25.27 -11.27 -16.48
N ARG A 356 26.15 -11.28 -17.49
CA ARG A 356 26.26 -10.19 -18.47
C ARG A 356 24.99 -10.06 -19.31
N GLU A 357 24.39 -11.17 -19.72
CA GLU A 357 23.12 -11.17 -20.47
C GLU A 357 21.99 -10.55 -19.64
N VAL A 358 21.87 -10.94 -18.36
CA VAL A 358 20.89 -10.34 -17.43
C VAL A 358 21.15 -8.84 -17.29
N VAL A 359 22.38 -8.44 -16.97
CA VAL A 359 22.75 -7.03 -16.74
C VAL A 359 22.52 -6.17 -17.99
N ALA A 360 22.71 -6.69 -19.20
CA ALA A 360 22.44 -5.96 -20.43
C ALA A 360 20.96 -5.53 -20.59
N GLY A 361 20.04 -6.22 -19.90
CA GLY A 361 18.61 -5.89 -19.86
C GLY A 361 18.18 -5.04 -18.66
N LEU A 362 19.08 -4.75 -17.72
CA LEU A 362 18.77 -3.99 -16.50
C LEU A 362 19.17 -2.53 -16.64
N ASP A 363 18.36 -1.64 -16.08
CA ASP A 363 18.77 -0.27 -15.81
C ASP A 363 19.56 -0.23 -14.50
N LEU A 364 20.89 -0.19 -14.62
CA LEU A 364 21.80 -0.07 -13.47
C LEU A 364 21.97 1.39 -12.99
N SER A 365 21.37 2.37 -13.66
CA SER A 365 21.43 3.74 -13.19
C SER A 365 20.81 3.84 -11.79
N GLY A 366 21.34 4.72 -10.93
CA GLY A 366 20.81 4.89 -9.58
C GLY A 366 21.19 3.82 -8.54
N ALA A 367 22.14 2.93 -8.85
CA ALA A 367 22.66 1.93 -7.90
C ALA A 367 21.55 1.05 -7.29
N HIS A 368 20.74 0.45 -8.16
CA HIS A 368 19.54 -0.28 -7.75
C HIS A 368 19.75 -1.78 -7.51
N TYR A 369 20.91 -2.35 -7.85
CA TYR A 369 21.13 -3.79 -7.83
C TYR A 369 22.33 -4.22 -6.98
N GLY A 370 22.29 -5.47 -6.52
CA GLY A 370 23.40 -6.16 -5.91
C GLY A 370 23.49 -7.59 -6.43
N ILE A 371 24.65 -8.19 -6.25
CA ILE A 371 24.90 -9.60 -6.56
C ILE A 371 25.44 -10.32 -5.33
N GLU A 372 24.93 -11.51 -5.08
CA GLU A 372 25.33 -12.33 -3.93
C GLU A 372 25.49 -13.81 -4.29
N GLU A 373 26.20 -14.53 -3.42
CA GLU A 373 26.27 -15.99 -3.45
C GLU A 373 24.89 -16.62 -3.29
N PHE A 374 24.59 -17.63 -4.11
CA PHE A 374 23.38 -18.43 -3.95
C PHE A 374 23.51 -19.39 -2.77
N VAL A 375 22.64 -19.23 -1.77
CA VAL A 375 22.61 -20.10 -0.60
C VAL A 375 21.65 -21.26 -0.83
N THR A 376 22.15 -22.49 -0.74
CA THR A 376 21.30 -23.69 -0.75
C THR A 376 20.81 -23.99 0.66
N GLY A 377 19.50 -23.96 0.87
CA GLY A 377 18.89 -24.29 2.16
C GLY A 377 17.38 -24.11 2.16
N ARG A 378 16.74 -24.59 3.23
CA ARG A 378 15.32 -24.30 3.46
C ARG A 378 15.18 -22.90 4.05
N ILE A 379 14.21 -22.13 3.58
CA ILE A 379 13.98 -20.78 4.08
C ILE A 379 13.02 -20.81 5.27
N TYR A 380 13.43 -20.12 6.32
CA TYR A 380 12.65 -19.85 7.52
C TYR A 380 12.46 -18.35 7.68
N HIS A 381 11.44 -17.95 8.44
CA HIS A 381 11.22 -16.58 8.84
C HIS A 381 11.07 -16.44 10.35
N CYS A 382 11.43 -15.27 10.87
CA CYS A 382 11.22 -14.87 12.26
C CYS A 382 10.54 -13.49 12.30
N ASP A 383 9.30 -13.47 12.76
CA ASP A 383 8.49 -12.27 12.88
C ASP A 383 8.54 -11.75 14.30
N SER A 384 8.86 -10.47 14.49
CA SER A 384 9.04 -9.89 15.83
C SER A 384 8.24 -8.62 16.06
N VAL A 385 7.93 -8.34 17.33
CA VAL A 385 7.47 -7.03 17.81
C VAL A 385 8.52 -6.49 18.77
N VAL A 386 9.07 -5.32 18.47
CA VAL A 386 10.10 -4.63 19.23
C VAL A 386 9.50 -3.36 19.85
N ARG A 387 9.79 -3.14 21.14
CA ARG A 387 9.43 -1.90 21.85
C ARG A 387 10.55 -1.53 22.80
N ASP A 388 10.98 -0.27 22.75
CA ASP A 388 12.12 0.26 23.51
C ASP A 388 13.45 -0.49 23.26
N GLY A 389 13.62 -1.08 22.07
CA GLY A 389 14.76 -1.91 21.68
C GLY A 389 14.72 -3.34 22.22
N GLU A 390 13.64 -3.73 22.91
CA GLU A 390 13.44 -5.08 23.42
C GLU A 390 12.43 -5.86 22.57
N ILE A 391 12.75 -7.11 22.24
CA ILE A 391 11.83 -8.01 21.53
C ILE A 391 10.75 -8.48 22.51
N ARG A 392 9.53 -7.96 22.33
CA ARG A 392 8.36 -8.29 23.14
C ARG A 392 7.63 -9.53 22.64
N PHE A 393 7.74 -9.82 21.35
CA PHE A 393 7.17 -11.01 20.70
C PHE A 393 8.10 -11.49 19.58
N SER A 394 8.13 -12.81 19.38
CA SER A 394 8.82 -13.47 18.28
C SER A 394 8.03 -14.72 17.87
N SER A 395 7.94 -14.99 16.57
CA SER A 395 7.35 -16.20 16.00
C SER A 395 8.21 -16.71 14.86
N VAL A 396 8.54 -18.01 14.89
CA VAL A 396 9.32 -18.66 13.83
C VAL A 396 8.38 -19.45 12.94
N GLY A 397 8.56 -19.34 11.62
CA GLY A 397 7.86 -20.17 10.64
C GLY A 397 8.83 -20.72 9.59
N GLY A 398 8.46 -21.87 9.02
CA GLY A 398 9.20 -22.51 7.94
C GLY A 398 8.35 -22.51 6.67
N TYR A 399 8.88 -21.95 5.59
CA TYR A 399 8.17 -21.99 4.32
C TYR A 399 8.06 -23.44 3.80
N LEU A 400 6.96 -23.71 3.11
CA LEU A 400 6.69 -24.99 2.41
C LEU A 400 7.31 -25.01 1.02
N THR A 401 7.44 -23.83 0.39
CA THR A 401 8.05 -23.64 -0.93
C THR A 401 8.95 -22.40 -0.90
N ASP A 402 9.88 -22.33 -1.85
CA ASP A 402 10.74 -21.15 -1.99
C ASP A 402 9.90 -19.92 -2.42
N PRO A 403 9.95 -18.78 -1.70
CA PRO A 403 9.25 -17.55 -2.07
C PRO A 403 9.61 -17.02 -3.46
N ALA A 404 10.81 -17.31 -3.98
CA ALA A 404 11.22 -16.95 -5.35
C ALA A 404 10.63 -17.90 -6.42
N GLY A 405 10.08 -19.04 -6.01
CA GLY A 405 9.52 -20.07 -6.90
C GLY A 405 8.06 -19.84 -7.31
N TYR A 406 7.50 -18.64 -7.11
CA TYR A 406 6.10 -18.34 -7.43
C TYR A 406 5.83 -18.47 -8.93
N ARG A 407 4.73 -19.12 -9.29
CA ARG A 407 4.37 -19.39 -10.69
C ARG A 407 2.86 -19.62 -10.84
N PRO A 408 2.30 -19.40 -12.04
CA PRO A 408 0.91 -19.75 -12.34
C PRO A 408 0.55 -21.17 -11.89
N GLY A 409 -0.57 -21.30 -11.18
CA GLY A 409 -1.05 -22.57 -10.61
C GLY A 409 -0.19 -23.20 -9.51
N GLY A 410 0.85 -22.50 -9.05
CA GLY A 410 1.71 -22.93 -7.95
C GLY A 410 1.03 -22.77 -6.58
N ILE A 411 1.77 -23.18 -5.53
CA ILE A 411 1.37 -23.02 -4.14
C ILE A 411 2.44 -22.29 -3.34
N PHE A 412 2.02 -21.72 -2.21
CA PHE A 412 2.88 -21.18 -1.18
C PHE A 412 2.32 -21.48 0.20
N GLY A 413 3.15 -21.52 1.22
CA GLY A 413 2.67 -21.78 2.58
C GLY A 413 3.74 -21.66 3.63
N THR A 414 3.31 -21.57 4.88
CA THR A 414 4.17 -21.60 6.07
C THR A 414 3.55 -22.47 7.14
N VAL A 415 4.41 -23.07 7.96
CA VAL A 415 4.03 -23.73 9.21
C VAL A 415 4.83 -23.11 10.34
N LEU A 416 4.20 -22.86 11.49
CA LEU A 416 4.90 -22.34 12.65
C LEU A 416 5.84 -23.40 13.24
N VAL A 417 7.02 -22.96 13.67
CA VAL A 417 8.03 -23.80 14.33
C VAL A 417 8.15 -23.32 15.77
N ARG A 418 7.38 -23.94 16.67
CA ARG A 418 7.16 -23.40 18.02
C ARG A 418 8.25 -23.80 19.02
N GLU A 419 8.85 -24.97 18.85
CA GLU A 419 9.74 -25.58 19.83
C GLU A 419 10.99 -26.18 19.17
N GLY A 420 11.94 -26.60 20.01
CA GLY A 420 13.17 -27.27 19.57
C GLY A 420 14.34 -26.33 19.34
N GLU A 421 15.52 -26.93 19.16
CA GLU A 421 16.79 -26.21 19.08
C GLU A 421 16.85 -25.27 17.87
N LEU A 422 16.25 -25.65 16.74
CA LEU A 422 16.22 -24.80 15.54
C LEU A 422 15.45 -23.50 15.77
N ALA A 423 14.26 -23.56 16.38
CA ALA A 423 13.45 -22.39 16.70
C ALA A 423 14.20 -21.43 17.63
N LYS A 424 14.92 -21.99 18.62
CA LYS A 424 15.75 -21.23 19.54
C LYS A 424 16.90 -20.52 18.81
N ARG A 425 17.68 -21.24 18.00
CA ARG A 425 18.79 -20.68 17.21
C ARG A 425 18.33 -19.57 16.26
N ILE A 426 17.17 -19.74 15.62
CA ILE A 426 16.57 -18.72 14.74
C ILE A 426 16.17 -17.48 15.55
N THR A 427 15.56 -17.66 16.71
CA THR A 427 15.16 -16.55 17.59
C THR A 427 16.39 -15.77 18.10
N GLU A 428 17.47 -16.47 18.47
CA GLU A 428 18.73 -15.87 18.89
C GLU A 428 19.42 -15.10 17.76
N LEU A 429 19.48 -15.68 16.55
CA LEU A 429 19.99 -15.01 15.36
C LEU A 429 19.18 -13.74 15.06
N SER A 430 17.85 -13.84 15.11
CA SER A 430 16.96 -12.69 14.91
C SER A 430 17.24 -11.58 15.94
N ALA A 431 17.37 -11.93 17.21
CA ALA A 431 17.71 -10.97 18.25
C ALA A 431 19.06 -10.27 18.02
N ALA A 432 20.08 -11.02 17.62
CA ALA A 432 21.40 -10.47 17.31
C ALA A 432 21.34 -9.51 16.09
N VAL A 433 20.66 -9.90 15.02
CA VAL A 433 20.48 -9.07 13.82
C VAL A 433 19.72 -7.79 14.15
N LEU A 434 18.58 -7.88 14.85
CA LEU A 434 17.78 -6.71 15.20
C LEU A 434 18.55 -5.73 16.12
N ALA A 435 19.35 -6.26 17.06
CA ALA A 435 20.24 -5.44 17.88
C ALA A 435 21.31 -4.73 17.04
N ALA A 436 21.90 -5.41 16.05
CA ALA A 436 22.90 -4.83 15.15
C ALA A 436 22.34 -3.74 14.24
N LEU A 437 21.08 -3.89 13.80
CA LEU A 437 20.40 -2.89 12.96
C LEU A 437 19.77 -1.74 13.75
N GLY A 438 19.71 -1.85 15.09
CA GLY A 438 19.37 -0.74 15.98
C GLY A 438 17.89 -0.37 16.06
N ILE A 439 16.97 -1.25 15.65
CA ILE A 439 15.53 -1.00 15.77
C ILE A 439 15.13 -0.78 17.24
N LYS A 440 14.26 0.22 17.48
CA LYS A 440 13.73 0.54 18.81
C LYS A 440 12.26 0.17 18.95
N ASP A 441 11.45 0.62 18.01
CA ASP A 441 10.01 0.36 18.01
C ASP A 441 9.60 -0.05 16.60
N GLY A 442 8.80 -1.11 16.52
CA GLY A 442 8.25 -1.60 15.26
C GLY A 442 8.10 -3.11 15.26
N THR A 443 7.63 -3.61 14.14
CA THR A 443 7.55 -5.04 13.84
C THR A 443 8.56 -5.38 12.75
N THR A 444 8.97 -6.64 12.69
CA THR A 444 9.93 -7.09 11.68
C THR A 444 9.55 -8.42 11.09
N HIS A 445 9.99 -8.64 9.86
CA HIS A 445 9.94 -9.93 9.17
C HIS A 445 11.35 -10.28 8.69
N LEU A 446 12.02 -11.20 9.37
CA LEU A 446 13.37 -11.65 9.03
C LEU A 446 13.30 -12.97 8.29
N GLU A 447 14.05 -13.12 7.21
CA GLU A 447 14.22 -14.38 6.47
C GLU A 447 15.67 -14.88 6.58
N LEU A 448 15.83 -16.21 6.64
CA LEU A 448 17.12 -16.88 6.71
C LEU A 448 17.08 -18.27 6.07
N PHE A 449 18.24 -18.76 5.65
CA PHE A 449 18.41 -20.11 5.15
C PHE A 449 18.94 -21.03 6.25
N HIS A 450 18.36 -22.22 6.35
CA HIS A 450 18.93 -23.36 7.08
C HIS A 450 19.55 -24.32 6.08
N THR A 451 20.88 -24.41 6.08
CA THR A 451 21.63 -25.17 5.08
C THR A 451 21.65 -26.67 5.40
N PRO A 452 21.93 -27.54 4.41
CA PRO A 452 22.15 -28.97 4.66
C PRO A 452 23.28 -29.28 5.64
N ALA A 453 24.20 -28.34 5.86
CA ALA A 453 25.30 -28.43 6.83
C ALA A 453 24.89 -27.97 8.24
N ASP A 454 23.59 -27.76 8.48
CA ASP A 454 23.03 -27.27 9.75
C ASP A 454 23.51 -25.86 10.14
N GLU A 455 23.78 -25.00 9.15
CA GLU A 455 24.13 -23.59 9.37
C GLU A 455 22.92 -22.67 9.15
N LEU A 456 22.83 -21.59 9.93
CA LEU A 456 21.86 -20.52 9.71
C LEU A 456 22.54 -19.34 9.01
N VAL A 457 22.08 -19.03 7.80
CA VAL A 457 22.64 -17.97 6.95
C VAL A 457 21.60 -16.87 6.76
N PHE A 458 21.94 -15.63 7.09
CA PHE A 458 21.05 -14.49 7.00
C PHE A 458 20.69 -14.16 5.54
N CYS A 459 19.39 -14.01 5.25
CA CYS A 459 18.89 -13.57 3.95
C CYS A 459 18.64 -12.06 3.96
N GLU A 460 17.58 -11.63 4.65
CA GLU A 460 17.14 -10.24 4.75
C GLU A 460 16.21 -10.01 5.96
N VAL A 461 15.93 -8.74 6.30
CA VAL A 461 14.92 -8.37 7.30
C VAL A 461 14.22 -7.07 6.93
N ALA A 462 12.89 -7.08 6.95
CA ALA A 462 12.05 -5.90 6.76
C ALA A 462 11.62 -5.30 8.10
N GLY A 463 11.63 -3.97 8.21
CA GLY A 463 11.21 -3.20 9.39
C GLY A 463 9.71 -2.90 9.40
N ARG A 464 8.87 -3.91 9.12
CA ARG A 464 7.41 -3.84 9.08
C ARG A 464 6.77 -5.22 9.33
N PRO A 465 5.44 -5.33 9.46
CA PRO A 465 4.77 -6.61 9.64
C PRO A 465 5.01 -7.55 8.45
N PRO A 466 4.96 -8.87 8.65
CA PRO A 466 5.01 -9.82 7.55
C PRO A 466 3.85 -9.66 6.57
N GLY A 467 4.07 -10.05 5.32
CA GLY A 467 3.06 -9.97 4.25
C GLY A 467 2.21 -11.24 4.13
N GLY A 468 1.26 -11.21 3.19
CA GLY A 468 0.46 -12.36 2.82
C GLY A 468 -0.41 -12.87 3.99
N ILE A 469 -0.32 -14.16 4.27
CA ILE A 469 -1.20 -14.88 5.20
C ILE A 469 -0.51 -15.14 6.56
N ILE A 470 0.72 -14.66 6.74
CA ILE A 470 1.45 -14.76 8.01
C ILE A 470 0.74 -13.97 9.14
N PRO A 471 0.25 -12.72 8.94
CA PRO A 471 -0.48 -12.02 10.01
C PRO A 471 -1.73 -12.77 10.51
N PRO A 472 -2.62 -13.30 9.65
CA PRO A 472 -3.69 -14.21 10.09
C PRO A 472 -3.20 -15.43 10.88
N VAL A 473 -2.11 -16.08 10.46
CA VAL A 473 -1.53 -17.23 11.20
C VAL A 473 -1.10 -16.81 12.61
N ILE A 474 -0.40 -15.68 12.74
CA ILE A 474 0.01 -15.12 14.04
C ILE A 474 -1.22 -14.81 14.90
N GLU A 475 -2.26 -14.22 14.31
CA GLU A 475 -3.49 -13.87 15.02
C GLU A 475 -4.22 -15.11 15.55
N TRP A 476 -4.43 -16.13 14.72
CA TRP A 476 -5.06 -17.38 15.14
C TRP A 476 -4.24 -18.18 16.15
N GLN A 477 -2.90 -18.09 16.06
CA GLN A 477 -2.01 -18.79 16.99
C GLN A 477 -1.91 -18.07 18.34
N TYR A 478 -1.75 -16.74 18.35
CA TYR A 478 -1.34 -16.00 19.53
C TYR A 478 -2.38 -15.00 20.04
N GLY A 479 -3.47 -14.76 19.29
CA GLY A 479 -4.60 -13.95 19.72
C GLY A 479 -4.40 -12.43 19.57
N PHE A 480 -3.48 -11.97 18.73
CA PHE A 480 -3.33 -10.56 18.39
C PHE A 480 -2.91 -10.36 16.92
N ASN A 481 -3.28 -9.23 16.35
CA ASN A 481 -2.93 -8.88 14.98
C ASN A 481 -1.61 -8.09 14.94
N ILE A 482 -0.58 -8.62 14.27
CA ILE A 482 0.75 -7.98 14.18
C ILE A 482 0.74 -6.69 13.34
N VAL A 483 -0.19 -6.53 12.39
CA VAL A 483 -0.37 -5.28 11.63
C VAL A 483 -0.94 -4.20 12.54
N GLU A 484 -1.94 -4.54 13.37
CA GLU A 484 -2.45 -3.62 14.40
C GLU A 484 -1.34 -3.23 15.38
N ALA A 485 -0.49 -4.17 15.81
CA ALA A 485 0.63 -3.88 16.69
C ALA A 485 1.58 -2.83 16.08
N GLN A 486 1.91 -2.92 14.78
CA GLN A 486 2.69 -1.88 14.09
C GLN A 486 1.99 -0.52 14.09
N ILE A 487 0.70 -0.48 13.75
CA ILE A 487 -0.08 0.77 13.74
C ILE A 487 -0.03 1.44 15.11
N ARG A 488 -0.22 0.67 16.18
CA ARG A 488 -0.22 1.19 17.55
C ARG A 488 1.17 1.63 18.00
N LEU A 489 2.24 0.90 17.66
CA LEU A 489 3.63 1.33 17.92
C LEU A 489 3.95 2.66 17.25
N ASP A 490 3.68 2.78 15.95
CA ASP A 490 3.92 4.01 15.20
C ASP A 490 3.07 5.19 15.69
N ALA A 491 1.87 4.92 16.18
CA ALA A 491 0.99 5.92 16.78
C ALA A 491 1.39 6.27 18.24
N GLY A 492 2.35 5.56 18.84
CA GLY A 492 2.70 5.72 20.25
C GLY A 492 1.57 5.33 21.21
N LEU A 493 0.73 4.39 20.79
CA LEU A 493 -0.36 3.81 21.59
C LEU A 493 0.10 2.49 22.22
N ASP A 494 -0.59 2.07 23.27
CA ASP A 494 -0.29 0.80 23.93
C ASP A 494 -0.58 -0.40 23.04
N VAL A 495 0.37 -1.34 22.99
CA VAL A 495 0.25 -2.57 22.22
C VAL A 495 -0.23 -3.69 23.12
N SER A 496 -1.35 -4.31 22.76
CA SER A 496 -1.78 -5.56 23.38
C SER A 496 -1.20 -6.74 22.59
N LEU A 497 -0.24 -7.44 23.20
CA LEU A 497 0.23 -8.72 22.71
C LEU A 497 -0.61 -9.81 23.36
N GLY A 498 -1.09 -10.76 22.56
CA GLY A 498 -1.88 -11.88 23.06
C GLY A 498 -1.06 -12.84 23.93
N THR A 499 -1.62 -13.99 24.28
CA THR A 499 -0.96 -14.94 25.19
C THR A 499 0.12 -15.75 24.47
N ARG A 500 1.38 -15.62 24.92
CA ARG A 500 2.47 -16.55 24.53
C ARG A 500 2.26 -17.95 25.09
N ASP A 501 1.73 -18.03 26.30
CA ASP A 501 1.52 -19.26 27.04
C ASP A 501 0.05 -19.40 27.43
N THR A 502 -0.64 -20.31 26.78
CA THR A 502 -1.52 -21.19 27.54
C THR A 502 -1.00 -22.60 27.32
N GLN A 503 -0.54 -23.25 28.40
CA GLN A 503 -0.63 -24.72 28.53
C GLN A 503 -2.12 -25.12 28.61
N GLY A 504 -2.94 -24.57 27.72
CA GLY A 504 -4.35 -24.86 27.59
C GLY A 504 -4.45 -26.18 26.85
N THR A 505 -5.15 -27.14 27.43
CA THR A 505 -5.41 -28.45 26.81
C THR A 505 -6.39 -28.37 25.63
N ASP A 506 -6.83 -27.17 25.24
CA ASP A 506 -7.71 -26.94 24.11
C ASP A 506 -6.91 -26.49 22.88
N PRO A 507 -6.71 -27.38 21.89
CA PRO A 507 -6.03 -27.04 20.64
C PRO A 507 -6.74 -25.94 19.83
N ALA A 508 -8.00 -25.62 20.13
CA ALA A 508 -8.73 -24.55 19.43
C ALA A 508 -8.42 -23.16 20.00
N ALA A 509 -8.05 -23.03 21.28
CA ALA A 509 -7.79 -21.75 21.94
C ALA A 509 -6.50 -21.06 21.45
N PRO A 510 -6.39 -19.71 21.52
CA PRO A 510 -5.11 -19.03 21.31
C PRO A 510 -4.02 -19.60 22.24
N GLY A 511 -2.86 -19.92 21.66
CA GLY A 511 -1.73 -20.58 22.32
C GLY A 511 -1.72 -22.12 22.23
N GLY A 512 -2.87 -22.75 21.97
CA GLY A 512 -2.99 -24.20 21.78
C GLY A 512 -2.67 -24.67 20.36
N GLY A 513 -2.16 -25.90 20.22
CA GLY A 513 -1.89 -26.55 18.93
C GLY A 513 -0.78 -25.88 18.10
N THR A 514 -0.88 -25.98 16.78
CA THR A 514 0.02 -25.32 15.82
C THR A 514 -0.80 -24.76 14.67
N CYS A 515 -0.31 -23.69 14.05
CA CYS A 515 -0.96 -23.02 12.92
C CYS A 515 -0.03 -22.96 11.71
N GLY A 516 -0.64 -22.91 10.54
CA GLY A 516 0.03 -22.66 9.26
C GLY A 516 -0.96 -22.17 8.22
N PHE A 517 -0.47 -21.93 7.01
CA PHE A 517 -1.33 -21.66 5.87
C PHE A 517 -0.82 -22.35 4.61
N ILE A 518 -1.76 -22.60 3.69
CA ILE A 518 -1.47 -22.89 2.28
C ILE A 518 -2.27 -21.93 1.41
N ALA A 519 -1.63 -21.43 0.37
CA ALA A 519 -2.16 -20.48 -0.58
C ALA A 519 -1.89 -20.94 -2.01
N PHE A 520 -2.80 -20.57 -2.92
CA PHE A 520 -2.80 -20.99 -4.31
C PHE A 520 -2.69 -19.78 -5.22
N TYR A 521 -1.77 -19.83 -6.18
CA TYR A 521 -1.61 -18.78 -7.17
C TYR A 521 -2.63 -18.91 -8.31
N PRO A 522 -3.03 -17.79 -8.95
CA PRO A 522 -3.89 -17.81 -10.14
C PRO A 522 -3.20 -18.51 -11.32
N GLY A 523 -3.97 -18.89 -12.35
CA GLY A 523 -3.42 -19.38 -13.62
C GLY A 523 -3.24 -20.89 -13.75
N GLY A 524 -3.86 -21.69 -12.87
CA GLY A 524 -4.01 -23.13 -13.09
C GLY A 524 -5.21 -23.44 -13.99
N ASP A 525 -5.08 -24.44 -14.87
CA ASP A 525 -6.19 -24.94 -15.72
C ASP A 525 -7.38 -25.51 -14.91
N GLU A 526 -7.19 -25.75 -13.60
CA GLU A 526 -8.12 -26.54 -12.76
C GLU A 526 -8.43 -25.97 -11.34
N SER A 527 -8.15 -24.71 -11.01
CA SER A 527 -8.42 -24.21 -9.63
C SER A 527 -9.87 -23.75 -9.44
N ARG A 528 -10.62 -24.37 -8.52
CA ARG A 528 -12.06 -24.13 -8.31
C ARG A 528 -12.50 -23.95 -6.85
N GLY A 529 -11.59 -23.64 -5.93
CA GLY A 529 -11.89 -23.42 -4.51
C GLY A 529 -12.45 -24.64 -3.76
N ILE A 530 -12.18 -24.74 -2.47
CA ILE A 530 -12.73 -25.79 -1.62
C ILE A 530 -14.16 -25.42 -1.18
N PRO A 531 -15.15 -26.34 -1.28
CA PRO A 531 -16.49 -26.11 -0.78
C PRO A 531 -16.51 -25.73 0.70
N GLN A 532 -17.35 -24.77 1.08
CA GLN A 532 -17.43 -24.22 2.45
C GLN A 532 -17.71 -25.29 3.52
N ASP A 533 -18.51 -26.30 3.19
CA ASP A 533 -18.84 -27.43 4.07
C ASP A 533 -17.63 -28.32 4.39
N ARG A 534 -16.62 -28.36 3.51
CA ARG A 534 -15.40 -29.17 3.69
C ARG A 534 -14.31 -28.46 4.49
N LEU A 535 -14.31 -27.13 4.53
CA LEU A 535 -13.27 -26.34 5.21
C LEU A 535 -13.08 -26.75 6.67
N LYS A 536 -14.17 -26.94 7.40
CA LYS A 536 -14.12 -27.32 8.83
C LYS A 536 -13.49 -28.70 9.04
N GLU A 537 -13.76 -29.66 8.17
CA GLU A 537 -13.21 -31.02 8.25
C GLU A 537 -11.69 -31.01 8.03
N LEU A 538 -11.22 -30.12 7.15
CA LEU A 538 -9.82 -29.89 6.83
C LEU A 538 -9.08 -29.05 7.89
N GLY A 539 -9.76 -28.65 8.98
CA GLY A 539 -9.16 -27.83 10.02
C GLY A 539 -8.85 -26.39 9.59
N VAL A 540 -9.50 -25.92 8.51
CA VAL A 540 -9.42 -24.54 8.08
C VAL A 540 -10.17 -23.68 9.09
N VAL A 541 -9.46 -22.75 9.71
CA VAL A 541 -10.02 -21.75 10.62
C VAL A 541 -10.38 -20.46 9.89
N GLU A 542 -9.81 -20.25 8.70
CA GLU A 542 -10.10 -19.09 7.87
C GLU A 542 -9.79 -19.34 6.39
N HIS A 543 -10.67 -18.84 5.53
CA HIS A 543 -10.49 -18.82 4.08
C HIS A 543 -10.49 -17.37 3.59
N ILE A 544 -9.45 -17.00 2.86
CA ILE A 544 -9.27 -15.68 2.25
C ILE A 544 -9.26 -15.88 0.72
N ALA A 545 -10.20 -15.24 0.03
CA ALA A 545 -10.31 -15.27 -1.43
C ALA A 545 -10.10 -13.87 -2.02
N THR A 546 -9.28 -13.77 -3.07
CA THR A 546 -8.91 -12.50 -3.71
C THR A 546 -9.49 -12.41 -5.12
N SER A 547 -10.44 -11.49 -5.34
CA SER A 547 -11.13 -11.33 -6.63
C SER A 547 -10.32 -10.64 -7.74
N GLY A 548 -9.08 -10.22 -7.45
CA GLY A 548 -8.19 -9.52 -8.39
C GLY A 548 -6.76 -10.05 -8.40
N ALA A 549 -6.57 -11.33 -8.05
CA ALA A 549 -5.27 -11.99 -8.13
C ALA A 549 -4.82 -12.14 -9.59
N GLY A 550 -3.52 -12.00 -9.82
CA GLY A 550 -2.91 -12.16 -11.13
C GLY A 550 -3.07 -10.95 -12.05
N ASN A 551 -2.67 -11.13 -13.31
CA ASN A 551 -2.65 -10.07 -14.33
C ASN A 551 -3.86 -10.09 -15.29
N GLY A 552 -4.94 -10.78 -14.93
CA GLY A 552 -6.13 -10.96 -15.78
C GLY A 552 -5.94 -11.90 -16.99
N ARG A 553 -4.71 -12.36 -17.26
CA ARG A 553 -4.37 -13.33 -18.31
C ARG A 553 -3.82 -14.66 -17.74
N GLY A 554 -4.11 -14.93 -16.46
CA GLY A 554 -3.64 -16.13 -15.76
C GLY A 554 -2.18 -16.06 -15.28
N GLY A 555 -1.51 -14.91 -15.34
CA GLY A 555 -0.15 -14.73 -14.81
C GLY A 555 -0.15 -14.33 -13.33
N VAL A 556 0.94 -14.66 -12.63
CA VAL A 556 1.22 -14.27 -11.24
C VAL A 556 2.15 -13.05 -11.25
N ARG A 557 1.85 -12.02 -10.45
CA ARG A 557 2.61 -10.76 -10.44
C ARG A 557 3.76 -10.73 -9.43
N HIS A 558 3.61 -11.43 -8.30
CA HIS A 558 4.57 -11.48 -7.18
C HIS A 558 4.23 -12.62 -6.22
N SER A 559 5.12 -12.89 -5.25
CA SER A 559 5.01 -14.03 -4.32
C SER A 559 3.81 -14.02 -3.38
N THR A 560 3.11 -12.88 -3.22
CA THR A 560 1.90 -12.75 -2.38
C THR A 560 0.60 -12.60 -3.17
N ASP A 561 0.64 -12.84 -4.48
CA ASP A 561 -0.50 -12.67 -5.40
C ASP A 561 -1.42 -13.89 -5.41
N PHE A 562 -1.96 -14.25 -4.24
CA PHE A 562 -2.76 -15.45 -4.03
C PHE A 562 -4.22 -15.28 -4.47
N LEU A 563 -4.76 -16.31 -5.14
CA LEU A 563 -6.17 -16.42 -5.48
C LEU A 563 -7.00 -16.89 -4.28
N ASP A 564 -6.58 -17.99 -3.66
CA ASP A 564 -7.19 -18.58 -2.47
C ASP A 564 -6.12 -18.82 -1.41
N SER A 565 -6.46 -18.65 -0.15
CA SER A 565 -5.59 -18.91 0.99
C SER A 565 -6.37 -19.49 2.16
N TYR A 566 -5.80 -20.51 2.81
CA TYR A 566 -6.44 -21.23 3.90
C TYR A 566 -5.52 -21.22 5.11
N VAL A 567 -5.99 -20.63 6.21
CA VAL A 567 -5.32 -20.72 7.53
C VAL A 567 -5.81 -21.97 8.21
N ILE A 568 -4.88 -22.78 8.71
CA ILE A 568 -5.13 -24.11 9.22
C ILE A 568 -4.59 -24.17 10.64
N LYS A 569 -5.39 -24.74 11.56
CA LYS A 569 -4.99 -25.02 12.92
C LYS A 569 -5.06 -26.51 13.18
N ALA A 570 -4.10 -27.07 13.93
CA ALA A 570 -4.01 -28.49 14.24
C ALA A 570 -3.50 -28.70 15.68
N PRO A 571 -3.75 -29.86 16.30
CA PRO A 571 -3.22 -30.16 17.63
C PRO A 571 -1.69 -30.34 17.66
N ASP A 572 -1.08 -30.75 16.55
CA ASP A 572 0.34 -31.05 16.42
C ASP A 572 0.82 -30.84 14.96
N ASP A 573 2.14 -30.75 14.78
CA ASP A 573 2.77 -30.46 13.48
C ASP A 573 2.51 -31.57 12.45
N GLU A 574 2.44 -32.84 12.88
CA GLU A 574 2.15 -33.96 11.99
C GLU A 574 0.74 -33.85 11.39
N THR A 575 -0.25 -33.53 12.22
CA THR A 575 -1.63 -33.31 11.79
C THR A 575 -1.76 -32.06 10.94
N LEU A 576 -0.99 -31.00 11.23
CA LEU A 576 -0.97 -29.79 10.40
C LEU A 576 -0.52 -30.10 8.97
N LEU A 577 0.61 -30.80 8.82
CA LEU A 577 1.15 -31.17 7.52
C LEU A 577 0.19 -32.07 6.74
N ARG A 578 -0.40 -33.07 7.41
CA ARG A 578 -1.43 -33.92 6.77
C ARG A 578 -2.62 -33.11 6.26
N ARG A 579 -3.13 -32.15 7.05
CA ARG A 579 -4.25 -31.28 6.62
C ARG A 579 -3.88 -30.38 5.45
N ILE A 580 -2.64 -29.89 5.41
CA ILE A 580 -2.13 -29.10 4.28
C ILE A 580 -2.12 -29.96 3.00
N ASP A 581 -1.66 -31.20 3.09
CA ASP A 581 -1.68 -32.15 1.96
C ASP A 581 -3.12 -32.45 1.51
N ASP A 582 -4.03 -32.73 2.45
CA ASP A 582 -5.46 -32.98 2.16
C ASP A 582 -6.12 -31.77 1.45
N ILE A 583 -5.81 -30.54 1.90
CA ILE A 583 -6.29 -29.29 1.28
C ILE A 583 -5.74 -29.14 -0.13
N GLN A 584 -4.46 -29.45 -0.34
CA GLN A 584 -3.83 -29.39 -1.65
C GLN A 584 -4.50 -30.36 -2.63
N ASP A 585 -4.80 -31.58 -2.19
CA ASP A 585 -5.46 -32.60 -3.00
C ASP A 585 -6.93 -32.21 -3.28
N GLU A 586 -7.68 -31.77 -2.27
CA GLU A 586 -9.07 -31.32 -2.44
C GLU A 586 -9.16 -30.10 -3.39
N TYR A 587 -8.21 -29.16 -3.31
CA TYR A 587 -8.17 -27.99 -4.19
C TYR A 587 -7.94 -28.37 -5.66
N ARG A 588 -7.21 -29.46 -5.92
CA ARG A 588 -6.94 -29.99 -7.28
C ARG A 588 -8.06 -30.92 -7.79
N THR A 589 -8.84 -31.55 -6.91
CA THR A 589 -9.79 -32.59 -7.31
C THR A 589 -11.19 -32.02 -7.60
N LYS A 590 -11.43 -31.47 -8.80
CA LYS A 590 -12.80 -31.14 -9.28
C LYS A 590 -13.21 -31.69 -10.65
N ASP A 591 -12.51 -32.70 -11.18
CA ASP A 591 -12.84 -33.29 -12.49
C ASP A 591 -13.37 -34.75 -12.47
N ALA A 592 -13.45 -35.41 -11.31
CA ALA A 592 -13.88 -36.82 -11.27
C ALA A 592 -15.41 -37.04 -11.26
N ASN A 593 -16.23 -36.07 -10.84
CA ASN A 593 -17.69 -36.23 -10.70
C ASN A 593 -18.51 -35.41 -11.73
N ARG A 594 -17.87 -34.93 -12.80
CA ARG A 594 -18.53 -34.14 -13.87
C ARG A 594 -18.32 -34.68 -15.29
N ARG A 595 -17.86 -35.92 -15.45
CA ARG A 595 -17.83 -36.62 -16.75
C ARG A 595 -18.92 -37.66 -16.85
#